data_AF-A0A1Y2CX45-F1
#
_entry.id   AF-A0A1Y2CX45-F1
#
_cell.length_a   1.000
_cell.length_b   1.000
_cell.length_c   1.000
_cell.angle_alpha   90.00
_cell.angle_beta   90.00
_cell.angle_gamma   90.00
#
_symmetry.space_group_name_H-M   'P 1'
#
loop_
_entity.id
_entity.type
_entity.pdbx_description
1 polymer ?
#
loop_
_entity_poly.entity_id
_entity_poly.type
_entity_poly.pdbx_seq_one_letter_code
_entity_poly.pdbx_strand_id
1 'polypeptide(L)'
;MQQTRDERDGAIDDILNKAQLKASSEDTTSPGCENQKCSVDQVFQINSRTAWQSAADTSCAPQWIKATLSEGHAVYSFSIQYGSLEPPPSVNQPNSNTLVVPEFMFMLQDKAGSMLDVTKSLACGSKVVNGTTIDVCKISWDDTTVATAASKAYGCQWTWTLSPKSAGKPCQMNIEEIILTGSVAGDGAQATSTSGPTLPLIPANPSVGSGNGQTQSQSQDQATSIGAIIGYVFLALVIGAVGGILFVRKRNLERRKRARRLLAENNQFNRYSHDETCLTSSR
;
A
#
# COMPACT_ATOMS: atom_id res chain seq x y z
N MET A 1 6.76 1.47 -34.20
CA MET A 1 7.58 1.27 -32.98
C MET A 1 7.06 2.22 -31.92
N GLN A 2 6.35 1.70 -30.93
CA GLN A 2 5.52 2.47 -30.02
C GLN A 2 5.78 1.96 -28.61
N GLN A 3 6.98 2.22 -28.13
CA GLN A 3 7.48 1.80 -26.84
C GLN A 3 8.13 3.03 -26.19
N THR A 4 7.86 3.19 -24.89
CA THR A 4 8.41 4.17 -23.92
C THR A 4 7.80 5.59 -23.86
N ARG A 5 6.52 5.66 -23.43
CA ARG A 5 6.02 6.82 -22.66
C ARG A 5 5.58 6.47 -21.22
N ASP A 6 5.66 5.20 -20.83
CA ASP A 6 5.22 4.70 -19.51
C ASP A 6 6.31 4.68 -18.43
N GLU A 7 7.51 5.25 -18.69
CA GLU A 7 8.69 5.05 -17.82
C GLU A 7 9.23 6.35 -17.20
N ARG A 8 8.40 7.40 -17.14
CA ARG A 8 8.79 8.71 -16.58
C ARG A 8 7.88 9.25 -15.47
N ASP A 9 6.93 8.43 -15.01
CA ASP A 9 6.33 8.57 -13.69
C ASP A 9 7.08 7.58 -12.80
N GLY A 10 7.92 8.07 -11.87
CA GLY A 10 8.58 7.20 -10.89
C GLY A 10 7.52 6.29 -10.29
N ALA A 11 7.68 4.97 -10.47
CA ALA A 11 6.61 4.02 -10.26
C ALA A 11 5.97 4.23 -8.88
N ILE A 12 4.75 4.76 -8.89
CA ILE A 12 3.88 4.91 -7.73
C ILE A 12 3.57 3.49 -7.28
N ASP A 13 4.38 3.00 -6.35
CA ASP A 13 4.29 1.66 -5.81
C ASP A 13 3.39 1.66 -4.57
N ASP A 14 2.51 0.66 -4.48
CA ASP A 14 1.92 0.28 -3.20
C ASP A 14 3.03 -0.32 -2.33
N ILE A 15 3.55 0.48 -1.41
CA ILE A 15 4.68 0.11 -0.54
C ILE A 15 4.22 -0.68 0.69
N LEU A 16 2.91 -0.72 0.97
CA LEU A 16 2.36 -1.45 2.12
C LEU A 16 2.58 -2.97 1.98
N ASN A 17 2.54 -3.49 0.76
CA ASN A 17 2.77 -4.92 0.49
C ASN A 17 4.20 -5.40 0.78
N LYS A 18 5.13 -4.48 1.06
CA LYS A 18 6.51 -4.77 1.47
C LYS A 18 6.73 -4.56 2.97
N ALA A 19 5.71 -4.05 3.68
CA ALA A 19 5.80 -3.72 5.09
C ALA A 19 5.48 -4.92 5.98
N GLN A 20 6.09 -4.95 7.18
CA GLN A 20 5.60 -5.78 8.27
C GLN A 20 4.50 -5.02 9.01
N LEU A 21 3.30 -5.59 9.08
CA LEU A 21 2.17 -4.98 9.76
C LEU A 21 2.02 -5.47 11.19
N LYS A 22 1.54 -4.58 12.05
CA LYS A 22 1.06 -4.85 13.41
C LYS A 22 -0.18 -4.02 13.67
N ALA A 23 -1.06 -4.51 14.53
CA ALA A 23 -2.23 -3.75 14.99
C ALA A 23 -2.28 -3.69 16.52
N SER A 24 -3.10 -2.76 17.04
CA SER A 24 -3.41 -2.66 18.46
C SER A 24 -4.02 -3.94 19.03
N SER A 25 -4.93 -4.53 18.28
CA SER A 25 -5.63 -5.77 18.61
C SER A 25 -6.20 -6.40 17.34
N GLU A 26 -6.58 -7.66 17.43
CA GLU A 26 -7.25 -8.39 16.35
C GLU A 26 -8.42 -9.18 16.95
N ASP A 27 -9.57 -9.12 16.29
CA ASP A 27 -10.70 -9.97 16.60
C ASP A 27 -10.41 -11.40 16.13
N THR A 28 -10.46 -12.33 17.07
CA THR A 28 -10.25 -13.77 16.81
C THR A 28 -11.47 -14.60 17.19
N THR A 29 -12.53 -13.97 17.70
CA THR A 29 -13.68 -14.65 18.30
C THR A 29 -14.97 -14.42 17.53
N SER A 30 -15.08 -13.31 16.79
CA SER A 30 -16.29 -13.02 16.02
C SER A 30 -16.49 -13.96 14.84
N PRO A 31 -17.74 -14.34 14.53
CA PRO A 31 -18.07 -15.06 13.31
C PRO A 31 -17.55 -14.30 12.08
N GLY A 32 -16.73 -14.95 11.27
CA GLY A 32 -16.09 -14.32 10.09
C GLY A 32 -14.62 -13.94 10.28
N CYS A 33 -14.14 -13.84 11.53
CA CYS A 33 -12.74 -13.59 11.86
C CYS A 33 -11.91 -14.86 12.09
N GLU A 34 -12.57 -16.02 12.11
CA GLU A 34 -11.93 -17.33 12.19
C GLU A 34 -10.86 -17.54 11.11
N ASN A 35 -9.82 -18.32 11.43
CA ASN A 35 -8.72 -18.64 10.52
C ASN A 35 -7.97 -17.39 9.98
N GLN A 36 -7.72 -16.40 10.84
CA GLN A 36 -6.93 -15.19 10.53
C GLN A 36 -7.57 -14.29 9.45
N LYS A 37 -8.87 -14.44 9.18
CA LYS A 37 -9.60 -13.58 8.24
C LYS A 37 -9.72 -12.12 8.71
N CYS A 38 -9.48 -11.87 10.00
CA CYS A 38 -9.43 -10.54 10.59
C CYS A 38 -8.03 -10.06 10.99
N SER A 39 -6.98 -10.77 10.57
CA SER A 39 -5.61 -10.37 10.85
C SER A 39 -5.24 -9.08 10.10
N VAL A 40 -4.33 -8.29 10.65
CA VAL A 40 -3.81 -7.08 10.01
C VAL A 40 -3.22 -7.34 8.63
N ASP A 41 -2.72 -8.56 8.38
CA ASP A 41 -2.16 -8.94 7.07
C ASP A 41 -3.21 -9.03 5.94
N GLN A 42 -4.49 -8.86 6.26
CA GLN A 42 -5.57 -8.84 5.28
C GLN A 42 -5.74 -7.48 4.59
N VAL A 43 -5.28 -6.37 5.20
CA VAL A 43 -5.55 -5.00 4.69
C VAL A 43 -4.84 -4.66 3.39
N PHE A 44 -3.92 -5.50 2.93
CA PHE A 44 -3.27 -5.35 1.63
C PHE A 44 -3.63 -6.50 0.68
N GLN A 45 -4.75 -7.19 0.87
CA GLN A 45 -5.26 -8.20 -0.07
C GLN A 45 -6.39 -7.62 -0.94
N ILE A 46 -6.20 -7.58 -2.26
CA ILE A 46 -7.22 -7.07 -3.19
C ILE A 46 -8.39 -8.05 -3.26
N ASN A 47 -9.62 -7.54 -3.09
CA ASN A 47 -10.86 -8.30 -3.29
C ASN A 47 -10.97 -9.57 -2.43
N SER A 48 -10.20 -9.66 -1.35
CA SER A 48 -10.47 -10.66 -0.34
C SER A 48 -11.70 -10.20 0.43
N ARG A 49 -12.59 -11.12 0.79
CA ARG A 49 -13.71 -10.82 1.72
C ARG A 49 -13.20 -10.78 3.17
N THR A 50 -11.97 -10.30 3.34
CA THR A 50 -11.23 -10.27 4.59
C THR A 50 -10.87 -8.82 4.86
N ALA A 51 -10.87 -8.46 6.13
CA ALA A 51 -10.67 -7.11 6.60
C ALA A 51 -9.98 -7.22 7.94
N TRP A 52 -9.05 -6.33 8.27
CA TRP A 52 -8.63 -6.27 9.65
C TRP A 52 -9.79 -5.78 10.52
N GLN A 53 -10.01 -6.46 11.64
CA GLN A 53 -11.00 -6.08 12.63
C GLN A 53 -10.32 -6.06 13.99
N SER A 54 -10.40 -4.93 14.70
CA SER A 54 -9.87 -4.83 16.05
C SER A 54 -10.69 -5.73 17.00
N ALA A 55 -10.13 -6.14 18.12
CA ALA A 55 -10.94 -6.75 19.17
C ALA A 55 -12.01 -5.76 19.67
N ALA A 56 -13.15 -6.27 20.12
CA ALA A 56 -14.18 -5.45 20.72
C ALA A 56 -13.69 -4.85 22.05
N ASP A 57 -13.76 -3.53 22.19
CA ASP A 57 -13.23 -2.80 23.34
C ASP A 57 -14.28 -1.90 23.99
N THR A 58 -14.65 -2.22 25.23
CA THR A 58 -15.63 -1.45 26.02
C THR A 58 -15.08 -0.12 26.54
N SER A 59 -13.75 0.04 26.60
CA SER A 59 -13.09 1.29 26.97
C SER A 59 -12.91 2.25 25.80
N CYS A 60 -13.17 1.78 24.57
CA CYS A 60 -12.99 2.54 23.33
C CYS A 60 -11.59 3.14 23.22
N ALA A 61 -10.56 2.38 23.62
CA ALA A 61 -9.18 2.80 23.49
C ALA A 61 -8.83 3.01 22.01
N PRO A 62 -7.90 3.93 21.70
CA PRO A 62 -7.47 4.15 20.33
C PRO A 62 -6.97 2.86 19.68
N GLN A 63 -7.50 2.55 18.51
CA GLN A 63 -7.05 1.41 17.72
C GLN A 63 -6.04 1.87 16.68
N TRP A 64 -5.07 1.04 16.33
CA TRP A 64 -4.02 1.44 15.39
C TRP A 64 -3.55 0.29 14.50
N ILE A 65 -3.09 0.65 13.31
CA ILE A 65 -2.29 -0.22 12.43
C ILE A 65 -0.93 0.47 12.24
N LYS A 66 0.14 -0.29 12.42
CA LYS A 66 1.52 0.14 12.19
C LYS A 66 2.14 -0.70 11.09
N ALA A 67 2.68 -0.03 10.08
CA ALA A 67 3.49 -0.61 9.03
C ALA A 67 4.97 -0.28 9.27
N THR A 68 5.81 -1.31 9.30
CA THR A 68 7.27 -1.17 9.41
C THR A 68 7.90 -1.52 8.07
N LEU A 69 8.70 -0.62 7.53
CA LEU A 69 9.37 -0.75 6.24
C LEU A 69 10.82 -1.19 6.45
N SER A 70 11.34 -2.05 5.58
CA SER A 70 12.73 -2.53 5.66
C SER A 70 13.76 -1.46 5.27
N GLU A 71 13.33 -0.48 4.48
CA GLU A 71 14.16 0.62 3.97
C GLU A 71 13.37 1.93 3.99
N GLY A 72 14.10 3.05 3.88
CA GLY A 72 13.49 4.37 3.89
C GLY A 72 12.69 4.61 2.61
N HIS A 73 11.47 5.11 2.76
CA HIS A 73 10.59 5.45 1.65
C HIS A 73 10.13 6.90 1.72
N ALA A 74 10.01 7.51 0.55
CA ALA A 74 9.23 8.73 0.38
C ALA A 74 7.75 8.35 0.36
N VAL A 75 6.97 8.77 1.36
CA VAL A 75 5.52 8.55 1.39
C VAL A 75 4.83 9.71 0.69
N TYR A 76 3.81 9.46 -0.14
CA TYR A 76 3.11 10.52 -0.88
C TYR A 76 1.63 10.63 -0.52
N SER A 77 0.96 9.48 -0.41
CA SER A 77 -0.47 9.42 -0.17
C SER A 77 -0.85 8.06 0.37
N PHE A 78 -2.04 7.96 0.94
CA PHE A 78 -2.67 6.69 1.25
C PHE A 78 -4.18 6.76 1.05
N SER A 79 -4.80 5.59 0.90
CA SER A 79 -6.24 5.44 0.94
C SER A 79 -6.62 4.36 1.95
N ILE A 80 -7.74 4.56 2.63
CA ILE A 80 -8.30 3.63 3.61
C ILE A 80 -9.73 3.31 3.21
N GLN A 81 -10.02 2.04 2.98
CA GLN A 81 -11.37 1.53 2.77
C GLN A 81 -11.86 0.88 4.06
N TYR A 82 -12.95 1.39 4.62
CA TYR A 82 -13.49 0.94 5.90
C TYR A 82 -14.54 -0.15 5.72
N GLY A 83 -14.62 -1.09 6.67
CA GLY A 83 -15.68 -2.09 6.71
C GLY A 83 -17.00 -1.54 7.26
N SER A 84 -18.05 -2.36 7.24
CA SER A 84 -19.43 -1.94 7.53
C SER A 84 -19.84 -1.97 9.02
N LEU A 85 -18.93 -2.26 9.95
CA LEU A 85 -19.30 -2.50 11.36
C LEU A 85 -19.62 -1.21 12.12
N GLU A 86 -18.73 -0.24 12.03
CA GLU A 86 -18.91 1.08 12.64
C GLU A 86 -18.79 2.14 11.55
N PRO A 87 -19.60 3.23 11.60
CA PRO A 87 -19.34 4.36 10.74
C PRO A 87 -17.91 4.79 11.02
N PRO A 88 -17.05 4.84 9.99
CA PRO A 88 -15.67 5.15 10.24
C PRO A 88 -15.58 6.54 10.86
N PRO A 89 -14.54 6.80 11.65
CA PRO A 89 -14.11 8.16 11.99
C PRO A 89 -13.72 8.86 10.69
N SER A 90 -14.74 9.28 9.94
CA SER A 90 -14.61 9.78 8.60
C SER A 90 -14.03 11.17 8.63
N VAL A 91 -13.37 11.52 7.55
CA VAL A 91 -12.93 12.86 7.21
C VAL A 91 -14.20 13.73 7.02
N ASN A 92 -14.71 14.29 8.13
CA ASN A 92 -15.96 15.05 8.17
C ASN A 92 -15.74 16.40 7.47
N GLN A 93 -16.28 16.58 6.26
CA GLN A 93 -16.31 17.88 5.57
C GLN A 93 -17.65 18.57 5.85
N PRO A 94 -17.76 19.45 6.86
CA PRO A 94 -18.97 20.23 7.07
C PRO A 94 -19.27 21.21 5.91
N ASN A 95 -18.29 21.47 5.03
CA ASN A 95 -18.34 22.42 3.90
C ASN A 95 -17.02 22.33 3.10
N SER A 96 -17.08 22.57 1.79
CA SER A 96 -15.96 22.41 0.83
C SER A 96 -14.72 23.28 1.12
N ASN A 97 -14.84 24.31 1.96
CA ASN A 97 -13.79 25.29 2.21
C ASN A 97 -13.07 25.12 3.56
N THR A 98 -13.44 24.13 4.36
CA THR A 98 -12.85 23.95 5.70
C THR A 98 -11.89 22.78 5.68
N LEU A 99 -10.72 22.99 6.29
CA LEU A 99 -9.69 21.97 6.46
C LEU A 99 -10.33 20.74 7.08
N VAL A 100 -10.28 19.62 6.36
CA VAL A 100 -10.90 18.41 6.87
C VAL A 100 -10.04 17.88 8.00
N VAL A 101 -10.64 17.69 9.17
CA VAL A 101 -9.96 17.08 10.30
C VAL A 101 -10.16 15.57 10.13
N PRO A 102 -9.12 14.80 9.74
CA PRO A 102 -9.20 13.36 9.84
C PRO A 102 -9.44 13.02 11.32
N GLU A 103 -10.46 12.22 11.62
CA GLU A 103 -10.68 11.67 12.97
C GLU A 103 -9.70 10.51 13.28
N PHE A 104 -8.55 10.52 12.62
CA PHE A 104 -7.42 9.64 12.85
C PHE A 104 -6.12 10.43 12.85
N MET A 105 -5.14 9.94 13.60
CA MET A 105 -3.78 10.45 13.64
C MET A 105 -2.90 9.61 12.71
N PHE A 106 -2.10 10.27 11.87
CA PHE A 106 -1.13 9.63 11.01
C PHE A 106 0.29 10.04 11.39
N MET A 107 1.09 9.05 11.76
CA MET A 107 2.47 9.25 12.18
C MET A 107 3.42 8.56 11.22
N LEU A 108 4.54 9.20 10.92
CA LEU A 108 5.68 8.60 10.22
C LEU A 108 6.74 8.17 11.22
N GLN A 109 7.40 7.05 10.95
CA GLN A 109 8.48 6.55 11.78
C GLN A 109 9.83 6.81 11.11
N ASP A 110 10.79 7.36 11.84
CA ASP A 110 12.18 7.50 11.37
C ASP A 110 12.97 6.18 11.54
N LYS A 111 14.25 6.19 11.13
CA LYS A 111 15.13 5.02 11.27
C LYS A 111 15.40 4.61 12.72
N ALA A 112 15.42 5.58 13.64
CA ALA A 112 15.67 5.36 15.06
C ALA A 112 14.42 4.81 15.77
N GLY A 113 13.27 4.84 15.10
CA GLY A 113 11.99 4.40 15.60
C GLY A 113 11.13 5.52 16.20
N SER A 114 11.60 6.77 16.16
CA SER A 114 10.85 7.95 16.60
C SER A 114 9.63 8.16 15.72
N MET A 115 8.52 8.57 16.32
CA MET A 115 7.28 8.86 15.60
C MET A 115 7.12 10.37 15.43
N LEU A 116 6.86 10.82 14.19
CA LEU A 116 6.50 12.18 13.85
C LEU A 116 5.02 12.22 13.45
N ASP A 117 4.22 13.01 14.16
CA ASP A 117 2.85 13.30 13.78
C ASP A 117 2.81 14.24 12.57
N VAL A 118 2.27 13.75 11.45
CA VAL A 118 2.12 14.52 10.20
C VAL A 118 0.64 14.73 9.83
N THR A 119 -0.26 14.53 10.80
CA THR A 119 -1.72 14.60 10.58
C THR A 119 -2.15 15.95 10.00
N LYS A 120 -1.55 17.04 10.48
CA LYS A 120 -1.85 18.41 10.00
C LYS A 120 -1.36 18.68 8.58
N SER A 121 -0.48 17.83 8.06
CA SER A 121 0.05 17.92 6.71
C SER A 121 -0.78 17.11 5.72
N LEU A 122 -1.86 16.45 6.16
CA LEU A 122 -2.74 15.67 5.29
C LEU A 122 -3.81 16.56 4.64
N ALA A 123 -3.92 16.45 3.32
CA ALA A 123 -5.07 16.86 2.54
C ALA A 123 -5.91 15.61 2.23
N CYS A 124 -6.98 15.41 3.00
CA CYS A 124 -7.86 14.24 2.89
C CYS A 124 -9.20 14.58 2.25
N GLY A 125 -9.78 13.63 1.53
CA GLY A 125 -11.18 13.62 1.12
C GLY A 125 -11.82 12.27 1.39
N SER A 126 -13.11 12.26 1.73
CA SER A 126 -13.89 11.04 1.92
C SER A 126 -14.91 10.86 0.80
N LYS A 127 -15.16 9.62 0.39
CA LYS A 127 -16.23 9.26 -0.55
C LYS A 127 -16.90 7.97 -0.13
N VAL A 128 -18.18 7.84 -0.47
CA VAL A 128 -18.92 6.58 -0.29
C VAL A 128 -19.11 5.93 -1.66
N VAL A 129 -18.59 4.71 -1.82
CA VAL A 129 -18.71 3.91 -3.04
C VAL A 129 -19.43 2.61 -2.69
N ASN A 130 -20.60 2.39 -3.26
CA ASN A 130 -21.43 1.19 -2.99
C ASN A 130 -21.73 0.95 -1.49
N GLY A 131 -21.86 2.02 -0.70
CA GLY A 131 -22.09 1.93 0.74
C GLY A 131 -20.82 1.75 1.59
N THR A 132 -19.65 1.63 0.95
CA THR A 132 -18.35 1.59 1.62
C THR A 132 -17.71 2.97 1.61
N THR A 133 -17.27 3.43 2.78
CA THR A 133 -16.53 4.70 2.89
C THR A 133 -15.06 4.47 2.55
N ILE A 134 -14.50 5.39 1.76
CA ILE A 134 -13.10 5.41 1.37
C ILE A 134 -12.56 6.81 1.65
N ASP A 135 -11.54 6.88 2.51
CA ASP A 135 -10.75 8.09 2.70
C ASP A 135 -9.52 8.03 1.81
N VAL A 136 -9.21 9.15 1.15
CA VAL A 136 -8.01 9.33 0.33
C VAL A 136 -7.28 10.55 0.84
N CYS A 137 -6.03 10.37 1.27
CA CYS A 137 -5.20 11.41 1.84
C CYS A 137 -3.92 11.58 1.05
N LYS A 138 -3.63 12.82 0.65
CA LYS A 138 -2.34 13.25 0.11
C LYS A 138 -1.60 14.01 1.20
N ILE A 139 -0.28 13.86 1.25
CA ILE A 139 0.50 14.59 2.23
C ILE A 139 1.10 15.82 1.55
N SER A 140 0.78 17.01 2.06
CA SER A 140 1.38 18.28 1.64
C SER A 140 2.66 18.54 2.42
N TRP A 141 3.74 18.85 1.71
CA TRP A 141 5.08 19.02 2.29
C TRP A 141 5.50 20.49 2.41
N ASP A 142 4.54 21.40 2.53
CA ASP A 142 4.80 22.84 2.60
C ASP A 142 5.65 23.23 3.83
N ASP A 143 5.73 22.34 4.83
CA ASP A 143 6.63 22.44 5.97
C ASP A 143 7.92 21.63 5.74
N THR A 144 9.07 22.31 5.75
CA THR A 144 10.40 21.72 5.51
C THR A 144 10.80 20.65 6.52
N THR A 145 10.29 20.72 7.75
CA THR A 145 10.51 19.71 8.80
C THR A 145 9.81 18.41 8.46
N VAL A 146 8.58 18.52 7.94
CA VAL A 146 7.72 17.39 7.56
C VAL A 146 8.20 16.78 6.24
N ALA A 147 8.66 17.61 5.31
CA ALA A 147 9.27 17.18 4.04
C ALA A 147 10.49 16.27 4.26
N THR A 148 11.34 16.59 5.23
CA THR A 148 12.56 15.81 5.51
C THR A 148 12.22 14.43 6.08
N ALA A 149 11.34 14.36 7.09
CA ALA A 149 10.95 13.10 7.70
C ALA A 149 10.22 12.17 6.73
N ALA A 150 9.42 12.74 5.84
CA ALA A 150 8.68 11.96 4.88
C ALA A 150 9.42 11.56 3.64
N SER A 151 10.51 12.26 3.30
CA SER A 151 11.42 11.83 2.24
C SER A 151 12.10 10.50 2.59
N LYS A 152 12.12 10.09 3.86
CA LYS A 152 12.79 8.86 4.33
C LYS A 152 12.10 8.24 5.56
N ALA A 153 10.83 7.87 5.41
CA ALA A 153 10.09 7.14 6.44
C ALA A 153 10.45 5.65 6.45
N TYR A 154 10.70 5.08 7.63
CA TYR A 154 10.93 3.65 7.88
C TYR A 154 9.68 2.94 8.41
N GLY A 155 8.58 3.67 8.54
CA GLY A 155 7.31 3.11 8.95
C GLY A 155 6.24 4.18 9.00
N CYS A 156 5.01 3.75 9.20
CA CYS A 156 3.87 4.63 9.36
C CYS A 156 2.84 3.98 10.29
N GLN A 157 2.05 4.81 10.95
CA GLN A 157 1.02 4.35 11.87
C GLN A 157 -0.24 5.19 11.68
N TRP A 158 -1.36 4.51 11.50
CA TRP A 158 -2.70 5.09 11.57
C TRP A 158 -3.29 4.78 12.93
N THR A 159 -3.82 5.78 13.62
CA THR A 159 -4.45 5.63 14.93
C THR A 159 -5.82 6.27 14.90
N TRP A 160 -6.86 5.50 15.21
CA TRP A 160 -8.24 5.92 15.21
C TRP A 160 -8.74 6.05 16.64
N THR A 161 -9.36 7.18 16.95
CA THR A 161 -10.07 7.37 18.23
C THR A 161 -11.50 6.93 18.03
N LEU A 162 -11.91 5.86 18.71
CA LEU A 162 -13.25 5.32 18.57
C LEU A 162 -14.20 5.95 19.58
N SER A 163 -15.48 6.04 19.21
CA SER A 163 -16.54 6.45 20.12
C SER A 163 -17.70 5.45 20.05
N PRO A 164 -18.32 5.11 21.21
CA PRO A 164 -19.34 4.09 21.24
C PRO A 164 -20.59 4.58 20.52
N LYS A 165 -21.07 3.81 19.53
CA LYS A 165 -22.30 4.11 18.76
C LYS A 165 -23.55 4.25 19.64
N SER A 166 -23.57 3.54 20.76
CA SER A 166 -24.63 3.60 21.76
C SER A 166 -24.09 3.16 23.11
N ALA A 167 -24.68 3.67 24.20
CA ALA A 167 -24.27 3.33 25.56
C ALA A 167 -24.19 1.80 25.77
N GLY A 168 -23.05 1.32 26.27
CA GLY A 168 -22.81 -0.09 26.58
C GLY A 168 -22.47 -0.99 25.39
N LYS A 169 -22.29 -0.45 24.17
CA LYS A 169 -21.69 -1.21 23.07
C LYS A 169 -20.18 -1.02 23.04
N PRO A 170 -19.39 -2.11 22.86
CA PRO A 170 -17.96 -1.98 22.66
C PRO A 170 -17.68 -1.25 21.35
N CYS A 171 -16.58 -0.51 21.31
CA CYS A 171 -16.03 0.06 20.10
C CYS A 171 -15.23 -0.98 19.33
N GLN A 172 -15.28 -0.92 18.01
CA GLN A 172 -14.56 -1.83 17.14
C GLN A 172 -14.25 -1.19 15.78
N MET A 173 -12.98 -1.22 15.38
CA MET A 173 -12.57 -0.74 14.07
C MET A 173 -12.55 -1.89 13.05
N ASN A 174 -12.91 -1.59 11.81
CA ASN A 174 -12.86 -2.52 10.69
C ASN A 174 -12.30 -1.84 9.44
N ILE A 175 -11.19 -2.37 8.92
CA ILE A 175 -10.47 -1.84 7.74
C ILE A 175 -10.35 -2.95 6.69
N GLU A 176 -10.95 -2.73 5.53
CA GLU A 176 -10.91 -3.69 4.41
C GLU A 176 -9.61 -3.57 3.63
N GLU A 177 -9.21 -2.35 3.26
CA GLU A 177 -8.00 -2.14 2.47
C GLU A 177 -7.30 -0.85 2.89
N ILE A 178 -5.96 -0.90 3.00
CA ILE A 178 -5.11 0.28 3.02
C ILE A 178 -4.18 0.20 1.81
N ILE A 179 -4.09 1.30 1.06
CA ILE A 179 -3.11 1.44 0.01
C ILE A 179 -2.17 2.57 0.40
N LEU A 180 -0.89 2.26 0.59
CA LEU A 180 0.13 3.25 0.90
C LEU A 180 1.00 3.47 -0.32
N THR A 181 1.01 4.70 -0.81
CA THR A 181 1.76 5.08 -2.01
C THR A 181 3.06 5.77 -1.62
N GLY A 182 4.16 5.28 -2.19
CA GLY A 182 5.47 5.87 -1.98
C GLY A 182 6.50 5.39 -2.99
N SER A 183 7.74 5.82 -2.80
CA SER A 183 8.91 5.33 -3.53
C SER A 183 10.07 5.08 -2.59
N VAL A 184 11.05 4.27 -3.00
CA VAL A 184 12.28 4.09 -2.22
C VAL A 184 13.01 5.42 -2.17
N ALA A 185 13.37 5.86 -0.97
CA ALA A 185 14.12 7.09 -0.76
C ALA A 185 15.54 6.89 -1.32
N GLY A 186 15.77 7.31 -2.57
CA GLY A 186 17.13 7.39 -3.10
C GLY A 186 17.94 8.37 -2.26
N ASP A 187 19.23 8.10 -2.04
CA ASP A 187 20.13 8.95 -1.24
C ASP A 187 20.38 10.37 -1.82
N GLY A 188 19.55 10.82 -2.76
CA GLY A 188 19.55 12.17 -3.33
C GLY A 188 18.18 12.68 -3.83
N ALA A 189 17.07 12.03 -3.47
CA ALA A 189 15.74 12.49 -3.88
C ALA A 189 15.24 13.62 -2.95
N GLN A 190 15.85 14.80 -3.08
CA GLN A 190 15.22 16.04 -2.65
C GLN A 190 13.95 16.21 -3.49
N ALA A 191 12.79 16.36 -2.84
CA ALA A 191 11.52 16.69 -3.50
C ALA A 191 11.70 18.03 -4.23
N THR A 192 12.13 17.96 -5.49
CA THR A 192 12.42 19.13 -6.32
C THR A 192 11.20 19.42 -7.15
N SER A 193 10.68 20.62 -6.96
CA SER A 193 9.73 21.28 -7.83
C SER A 193 10.27 21.36 -9.27
N THR A 194 9.35 21.25 -10.21
CA THR A 194 9.47 21.15 -11.67
C THR A 194 10.45 22.14 -12.32
N SER A 195 11.39 21.67 -13.17
CA SER A 195 11.72 22.29 -14.49
C SER A 195 12.75 21.50 -15.32
N GLY A 196 12.41 21.22 -16.59
CA GLY A 196 13.34 21.10 -17.75
C GLY A 196 14.19 19.82 -17.93
N PRO A 197 14.25 19.20 -19.13
CA PRO A 197 15.02 17.97 -19.36
C PRO A 197 16.44 18.26 -19.84
N THR A 198 17.44 17.76 -19.10
CA THR A 198 18.79 17.52 -19.63
C THR A 198 19.02 16.02 -19.65
N LEU A 199 19.15 15.46 -20.85
CA LEU A 199 19.45 14.05 -21.11
C LEU A 199 20.85 13.67 -20.59
N PRO A 200 21.04 12.43 -20.11
CA PRO A 200 22.32 11.75 -20.31
C PRO A 200 22.21 10.38 -20.99
N LEU A 201 23.37 9.97 -21.49
CA LEU A 201 23.62 8.92 -22.47
C LEU A 201 23.41 7.46 -21.98
N ILE A 202 23.20 6.63 -23.00
CA ILE A 202 23.07 5.16 -23.13
C ILE A 202 24.19 4.33 -22.43
N PRO A 203 23.95 3.03 -22.12
CA PRO A 203 24.61 2.27 -21.05
C PRO A 203 25.77 1.36 -21.50
N ALA A 204 26.55 0.87 -20.53
CA ALA A 204 27.55 -0.17 -20.71
C ALA A 204 27.05 -1.56 -20.21
N ASN A 205 27.42 -2.56 -21.00
CA ASN A 205 27.10 -3.99 -21.02
C ASN A 205 27.45 -4.78 -19.72
N PRO A 206 26.80 -5.93 -19.44
CA PRO A 206 27.26 -6.87 -18.40
C PRO A 206 28.24 -7.93 -18.96
N SER A 207 29.30 -8.24 -18.22
CA SER A 207 30.25 -9.32 -18.54
C SER A 207 29.92 -10.62 -17.80
N VAL A 208 30.16 -11.71 -18.52
CA VAL A 208 30.01 -13.13 -18.19
C VAL A 208 31.10 -13.64 -17.24
N GLY A 209 30.75 -14.56 -16.33
CA GLY A 209 31.66 -15.53 -15.69
C GLY A 209 30.79 -16.64 -15.07
N SER A 210 30.72 -17.88 -15.59
CA SER A 210 31.73 -18.95 -15.70
C SER A 210 32.25 -19.43 -14.33
N GLY A 211 31.83 -20.63 -13.93
CA GLY A 211 32.25 -21.31 -12.71
C GLY A 211 31.57 -22.67 -12.55
N ASN A 212 32.21 -23.71 -13.08
CA ASN A 212 31.85 -25.12 -12.91
C ASN A 212 32.16 -25.61 -11.48
N GLY A 213 31.38 -26.58 -11.00
CA GLY A 213 31.71 -27.36 -9.81
C GLY A 213 30.68 -28.48 -9.56
N GLN A 214 30.93 -29.66 -10.15
CA GLN A 214 30.21 -30.89 -9.85
C GLN A 214 30.56 -31.40 -8.44
N THR A 215 29.58 -32.00 -7.74
CA THR A 215 29.81 -33.30 -7.08
C THR A 215 28.48 -34.07 -6.95
N GLN A 216 28.46 -35.25 -7.56
CA GLN A 216 27.42 -36.28 -7.39
C GLN A 216 27.63 -37.05 -6.08
N SER A 217 26.54 -37.53 -5.50
CA SER A 217 26.40 -38.90 -4.98
C SER A 217 24.93 -39.18 -4.68
N GLN A 218 24.25 -39.89 -5.57
CA GLN A 218 23.02 -40.63 -5.26
C GLN A 218 23.21 -42.06 -5.77
N SER A 219 23.19 -43.00 -4.84
CA SER A 219 23.01 -44.43 -5.07
C SER A 219 21.57 -44.78 -4.70
N GLN A 220 20.71 -45.07 -5.68
CA GLN A 220 19.59 -45.97 -5.46
C GLN A 220 19.11 -46.55 -6.79
N ASP A 221 19.29 -47.86 -6.92
CA ASP A 221 18.84 -48.69 -8.03
C ASP A 221 17.31 -48.70 -8.13
N GLN A 222 16.78 -48.13 -9.20
CA GLN A 222 15.58 -48.64 -9.87
C GLN A 222 15.73 -48.43 -11.37
N ALA A 223 15.83 -49.53 -12.10
CA ALA A 223 15.91 -49.57 -13.55
C ALA A 223 14.63 -48.97 -14.18
N THR A 224 14.61 -47.66 -14.33
CA THR A 224 13.67 -46.94 -15.18
C THR A 224 14.38 -46.60 -16.48
N SER A 225 13.75 -46.96 -17.60
CA SER A 225 14.24 -46.69 -18.95
C SER A 225 14.75 -45.25 -19.05
N ILE A 226 16.00 -45.08 -19.51
CA ILE A 226 16.68 -43.78 -19.66
C ILE A 226 15.84 -42.79 -20.48
N GLY A 227 14.99 -43.29 -21.39
CA GLY A 227 14.05 -42.46 -22.15
C GLY A 227 12.90 -41.85 -21.32
N ALA A 228 12.47 -42.50 -20.24
CA ALA A 228 11.41 -42.01 -19.37
C ALA A 228 11.90 -40.86 -18.46
N ILE A 229 13.12 -40.97 -17.93
CA ILE A 229 13.72 -39.95 -17.05
C ILE A 229 13.88 -38.62 -17.79
N ILE A 230 14.36 -38.67 -19.03
CA ILE A 230 14.49 -37.48 -19.89
C ILE A 230 13.10 -36.86 -20.13
N GLY A 231 12.09 -37.68 -20.42
CA GLY A 231 10.70 -37.22 -20.60
C GLY A 231 10.15 -36.48 -19.38
N TYR A 232 10.34 -37.02 -18.17
CA TYR A 232 9.87 -36.38 -16.93
C TYR A 232 10.56 -35.06 -16.62
N VAL A 233 11.86 -34.94 -16.89
CA VAL A 233 12.61 -33.70 -16.66
C VAL A 233 12.11 -32.58 -17.58
N PHE A 234 11.90 -32.88 -18.87
CA PHE A 234 11.33 -31.90 -19.80
C PHE A 234 9.89 -31.52 -19.44
N LEU A 235 9.07 -32.49 -19.04
CA LEU A 235 7.69 -32.22 -18.62
C LEU A 235 7.65 -31.35 -17.35
N ALA A 236 8.50 -31.61 -16.36
CA ALA A 236 8.61 -30.81 -15.14
C ALA A 236 9.08 -29.38 -15.42
N LEU A 237 10.05 -29.19 -16.33
CA LEU A 237 10.51 -27.87 -16.76
C LEU A 237 9.39 -27.07 -17.46
N VAL A 238 8.63 -27.71 -18.35
CA VAL A 238 7.52 -27.05 -19.04
C VAL A 238 6.41 -26.68 -18.06
N ILE A 239 6.02 -27.58 -17.15
CA ILE A 239 5.00 -27.29 -16.12
C ILE A 239 5.49 -26.17 -15.19
N GLY A 240 6.75 -26.21 -14.75
CA GLY A 240 7.35 -25.18 -13.91
C GLY A 240 7.40 -23.81 -14.60
N ALA A 241 7.79 -23.76 -15.88
CA ALA A 241 7.83 -22.53 -16.66
C ALA A 241 6.43 -21.95 -16.89
N VAL A 242 5.46 -22.79 -17.28
CA VAL A 242 4.06 -22.36 -17.46
C VAL A 242 3.47 -21.89 -16.13
N GLY A 243 3.69 -22.63 -15.04
CA GLY A 243 3.26 -22.26 -13.70
C GLY A 243 3.84 -20.91 -13.24
N GLY A 244 5.15 -20.71 -13.46
CA GLY A 244 5.82 -19.44 -13.16
C GLY A 244 5.26 -18.27 -13.97
N ILE A 245 5.04 -18.45 -15.27
CA ILE A 245 4.45 -17.42 -16.15
C ILE A 245 3.03 -17.06 -15.69
N LEU A 246 2.20 -18.07 -15.36
CA LEU A 246 0.85 -17.84 -14.87
C LEU A 246 0.84 -17.12 -13.51
N PHE A 247 1.73 -17.49 -12.60
CA PHE A 247 1.88 -16.84 -11.30
C PHE A 247 2.30 -15.36 -11.44
N VAL A 248 3.31 -15.08 -12.28
CA VAL A 248 3.75 -13.70 -12.57
C VAL A 248 2.64 -12.90 -13.24
N ARG A 249 1.90 -13.49 -14.19
CA ARG A 249 0.76 -12.82 -14.84
C ARG A 249 -0.36 -12.51 -13.86
N LYS A 250 -0.72 -13.44 -12.95
CA LYS A 250 -1.74 -13.20 -11.92
C LYS A 250 -1.31 -12.06 -11.00
N ARG A 251 -0.07 -12.08 -10.51
CA ARG A 251 0.48 -11.03 -9.64
C ARG A 251 0.55 -9.67 -10.34
N ASN A 252 0.93 -9.64 -11.63
CA ASN A 252 0.93 -8.40 -12.41
C ASN A 252 -0.48 -7.87 -12.71
N LEU A 253 -1.46 -8.76 -12.92
CA LEU A 253 -2.85 -8.35 -13.10
C LEU A 253 -3.44 -7.76 -11.81
N GLU A 254 -3.12 -8.34 -10.65
CA GLU A 254 -3.52 -7.80 -9.34
C GLU A 254 -2.88 -6.44 -9.09
N ARG A 255 -1.56 -6.29 -9.32
CA ARG A 255 -0.86 -5.00 -9.26
C ARG A 255 -1.50 -3.95 -10.19
N ARG A 256 -1.80 -4.31 -11.43
CA ARG A 256 -2.45 -3.40 -12.40
C ARG A 256 -3.88 -3.03 -12.01
N LYS A 257 -4.64 -3.93 -11.37
CA LYS A 257 -5.98 -3.62 -10.88
C LYS A 257 -5.93 -2.61 -9.73
N ARG A 258 -4.97 -2.75 -8.81
CA ARG A 258 -4.72 -1.78 -7.74
C ARG A 258 -4.33 -0.42 -8.28
N ALA A 259 -3.33 -0.38 -9.14
CA ALA A 259 -2.86 0.86 -9.76
C ALA A 259 -3.96 1.56 -10.60
N ARG A 260 -4.84 0.81 -11.27
CA ARG A 260 -5.96 1.39 -12.02
C ARG A 260 -7.03 2.03 -11.13
N ARG A 261 -7.31 1.47 -9.95
CA ARG A 261 -8.21 2.12 -8.98
C ARG A 261 -7.61 3.45 -8.53
N LEU A 262 -6.34 3.45 -8.14
CA LEU A 262 -5.63 4.68 -7.77
C LEU A 262 -5.59 5.73 -8.89
N LEU A 263 -5.36 5.33 -10.15
CA LEU A 263 -5.35 6.25 -11.29
C LEU A 263 -6.74 6.78 -11.65
N ALA A 264 -7.78 5.95 -11.55
CA ALA A 264 -9.15 6.40 -11.74
C ALA A 264 -9.55 7.40 -10.64
N GLU A 265 -9.10 7.17 -9.42
CA GLU A 265 -9.35 8.02 -8.26
C GLU A 265 -8.58 9.34 -8.32
N ASN A 266 -7.29 9.31 -8.70
CA ASN A 266 -6.48 10.51 -8.83
C ASN A 266 -6.98 11.42 -9.97
N ASN A 267 -7.43 10.84 -11.10
CA ASN A 267 -8.03 11.61 -12.18
C ASN A 267 -9.38 12.23 -11.80
N GLN A 268 -10.18 11.58 -10.95
CA GLN A 268 -11.42 12.18 -10.44
C GLN A 268 -11.13 13.28 -9.41
N PHE A 269 -10.19 13.08 -8.49
CA PHE A 269 -9.78 14.11 -7.54
C PHE A 269 -9.21 15.36 -8.22
N ASN A 270 -8.37 15.18 -9.25
CA ASN A 270 -7.85 16.31 -10.03
C ASN A 270 -8.96 17.07 -10.78
N ARG A 271 -10.05 16.41 -11.19
CA ARG A 271 -11.22 17.10 -11.77
C ARG A 271 -11.95 17.96 -10.73
N TYR A 272 -12.16 17.44 -9.52
CA TYR A 272 -12.78 18.22 -8.45
C TYR A 272 -11.95 19.43 -8.04
N SER A 273 -10.61 19.29 -8.02
CA SER A 273 -9.71 20.41 -7.72
C SER A 273 -9.64 21.47 -8.85
N HIS A 274 -9.87 21.08 -10.11
CA HIS A 274 -9.86 22.01 -11.25
C HIS A 274 -11.16 22.81 -11.41
N ASP A 275 -12.31 22.26 -11.03
CA ASP A 275 -13.59 22.98 -11.11
C ASP A 275 -13.66 24.14 -10.10
N GLU A 276 -12.92 24.07 -8.97
CA GLU A 276 -12.81 25.17 -8.00
C GLU A 276 -11.94 26.34 -8.48
N THR A 277 -10.97 26.09 -9.37
CA THR A 277 -10.12 27.16 -9.93
C THR A 277 -10.83 27.98 -11.01
N CYS A 278 -11.88 27.46 -11.65
CA CYS A 278 -12.69 28.25 -12.58
C CYS A 278 -13.70 29.17 -11.89
N LEU A 279 -14.22 28.78 -10.72
CA LEU A 279 -15.21 29.58 -9.98
C LEU A 279 -14.62 30.80 -9.26
N THR A 280 -13.32 30.81 -9.01
CA THR A 280 -12.61 31.95 -8.39
C THR A 280 -12.08 32.98 -9.39
N SER A 281 -12.09 32.70 -10.69
CA SER A 281 -11.64 33.64 -11.74
C SER A 281 -12.77 34.55 -12.28
N SER A 282 -13.99 34.46 -11.74
CA SER A 282 -15.16 35.22 -12.21
C SER A 282 -15.71 36.23 -11.19
N ARG A 283 -14.90 36.67 -10.21
CA ARG A 283 -15.24 37.77 -9.30
C ARG A 283 -14.18 38.86 -9.32
#